data_AF-A0A1H8NDD0-F1
#
_entry.id   AF-A0A1H8NDD0-F1
#
_cell.length_a   1.000
_cell.length_b   1.000
_cell.length_c   1.000
_cell.angle_alpha   90.00
_cell.angle_beta   90.00
_cell.angle_gamma   90.00
#
_symmetry.space_group_name_H-M   'P 1'
#
loop_
_entity.id
_entity.type
_entity.pdbx_description
1 polymer ?
#
loop_
_entity_poly.entity_id
_entity_poly.type
_entity_poly.pdbx_seq_one_letter_code
_entity_poly.pdbx_strand_id
1 'polypeptide(L)' 'MANESSEDNQVCEELLRLLRMQRHDFINHIQVIHAMLQLGRTEKAMKYIEDLAKDPSLLSDAVRLHIKQTECRGTVNRV' A
#
# COMPACT_ATOMS: atom_id res chain seq x y z
N MET A 1 24.57 21.18 17.34
CA MET A 1 24.43 19.96 16.52
C MET A 1 23.27 19.15 17.08
N ALA A 2 22.04 19.44 16.64
CA ALA A 2 20.83 18.78 17.16
C ALA A 2 19.66 18.91 16.16
N ASN A 3 19.92 18.77 14.85
CA ASN A 3 18.89 18.97 13.83
C ASN A 3 18.76 17.81 12.83
N GLU A 4 19.41 16.67 13.08
CA GLU A 4 19.33 15.49 12.20
C GLU A 4 18.40 14.39 12.75
N SER A 5 18.09 14.39 14.06
CA SER A 5 17.36 13.29 14.71
C SER A 5 15.83 13.32 14.60
N SER A 6 15.23 14.42 14.12
CA SER A 6 13.76 14.53 14.01
C SER A 6 13.20 14.05 12.67
N GLU A 7 13.99 14.15 11.59
CA GLU A 7 13.54 13.76 10.24
C GLU A 7 13.54 12.24 10.07
N ASP A 8 14.56 11.54 10.58
CA ASP A 8 14.63 10.06 10.56
C ASP A 8 13.44 9.41 11.27
N ASN A 9 13.00 9.98 12.39
CA ASN A 9 11.87 9.44 13.15
C ASN A 9 10.53 9.63 12.41
N GLN A 10 10.40 10.70 11.62
CA GLN A 10 9.21 11.00 10.84
C GLN A 10 9.10 10.12 9.58
N VAL A 11 10.24 9.83 8.94
CA VAL A 11 10.33 8.85 7.84
C VAL A 11 9.95 7.45 8.34
N CYS A 12 10.36 7.09 9.56
CA CYS A 12 10.06 5.80 10.15
C CYS A 12 8.55 5.61 10.41
N GLU A 13 7.87 6.63 10.97
CA GLU A 13 6.43 6.58 11.23
C GLU A 13 5.59 6.48 9.94
N GLU A 14 5.98 7.21 8.89
CA GLU A 14 5.27 7.16 7.61
C GLU A 14 5.48 5.80 6.91
N LEU A 15 6.70 5.25 6.96
CA LEU A 15 6.96 3.89 6.47
C LEU A 15 6.11 2.86 7.23
N LEU A 16 6.01 2.97 8.55
CA LEU A 16 5.16 2.10 9.36
C LEU A 16 3.67 2.24 9.00
N ARG A 17 3.22 3.44 8.64
CA ARG A 17 1.86 3.67 8.15
C ARG A 17 1.62 2.99 6.80
N LEU A 18 2.56 3.12 5.85
CA LEU A 18 2.47 2.46 4.54
C LEU A 18 2.45 0.93 4.69
N LEU A 19 3.31 0.37 5.53
CA LEU A 19 3.32 -1.07 5.83
C LEU A 19 2.02 -1.54 6.47
N ARG A 20 1.39 -0.72 7.33
CA ARG A 20 0.08 -1.02 7.91
C ARG A 20 -1.02 -1.09 6.84
N MET A 21 -1.04 -0.14 5.91
CA MET A 21 -2.00 -0.13 4.81
C MET A 21 -1.80 -1.34 3.89
N GLN A 22 -0.56 -1.61 3.48
CA GLN A 22 -0.25 -2.78 2.65
C GLN A 22 -0.65 -4.10 3.32
N ARG A 23 -0.41 -4.23 4.64
CA ARG A 23 -0.83 -5.41 5.40
C ARG A 23 -2.36 -5.56 5.44
N HIS A 24 -3.08 -4.45 5.62
CA HIS A 24 -4.54 -4.46 5.61
C HIS A 24 -5.07 -4.98 4.27
N ASP A 25 -4.57 -4.44 3.16
CA ASP A 25 -5.02 -4.81 1.82
C ASP A 25 -4.70 -6.28 1.51
N PHE A 26 -3.50 -6.74 1.89
CA PHE A 26 -3.13 -8.15 1.80
C PHE A 26 -4.11 -9.06 2.55
N ILE A 27 -4.44 -8.74 3.82
CA ILE A 27 -5.39 -9.51 4.61
C ILE A 27 -6.77 -9.51 3.95
N ASN A 28 -7.22 -8.37 3.44
CA ASN A 28 -8.50 -8.26 2.75
C ASN A 28 -8.57 -9.16 1.50
N HIS A 29 -7.52 -9.18 0.67
CA HIS A 29 -7.46 -10.07 -0.49
C HIS A 29 -7.58 -11.55 -0.08
N ILE A 30 -6.89 -11.96 0.99
CA ILE A 30 -6.99 -13.32 1.53
C ILE A 30 -8.39 -13.61 2.07
N GLN A 31 -9.02 -12.68 2.78
CA GLN A 31 -10.40 -12.83 3.29
C GLN A 31 -11.41 -13.01 2.16
N VAL A 32 -11.28 -12.23 1.08
CA VAL A 32 -12.13 -12.33 -0.11
C VAL A 32 -11.96 -13.70 -0.78
N ILE A 33 -10.72 -14.17 -0.98
CA ILE A 33 -10.45 -15.51 -1.51
C ILE A 33 -11.06 -16.59 -0.62
N HIS A 34 -10.82 -16.50 0.70
CA HIS A 34 -11.35 -17.46 1.67
C HIS A 34 -12.88 -17.53 1.63
N ALA A 35 -13.56 -16.39 1.58
CA ALA A 35 -15.02 -16.33 1.47
C ALA A 35 -15.51 -16.97 0.16
N MET A 36 -14.82 -16.74 -0.97
CA MET A 36 -15.19 -17.39 -2.23
C MET A 36 -15.05 -18.92 -2.16
N LEU A 37 -13.97 -19.42 -1.54
CA LEU A 37 -13.76 -20.86 -1.35
C LEU A 37 -14.81 -21.48 -0.42
N GLN A 38 -15.16 -20.82 0.68
CA GLN A 38 -16.21 -21.28 1.59
C GLN A 38 -17.60 -21.38 0.92
N LEU A 39 -17.86 -20.51 -0.05
CA LEU A 39 -19.10 -20.51 -0.83
C LEU A 39 -19.07 -21.47 -2.03
N GLY A 40 -18.00 -22.27 -2.18
CA GLY A 40 -17.83 -23.19 -3.32
C GLY A 40 -17.60 -22.49 -4.66
N ARG A 41 -17.22 -21.21 -4.66
CA ARG A 41 -17.00 -20.40 -5.87
C ARG A 41 -15.55 -20.50 -6.33
N THR A 42 -15.05 -21.72 -6.51
CA THR A 42 -13.62 -22.00 -6.77
C THR A 42 -13.12 -21.31 -8.03
N GLU A 43 -13.87 -21.32 -9.13
CA GLU A 43 -13.46 -20.69 -10.39
C GLU A 43 -13.32 -19.17 -10.24
N LYS A 44 -14.19 -18.54 -9.43
CA LYS A 44 -14.09 -17.10 -9.14
C LYS A 44 -12.89 -16.80 -8.25
N ALA A 45 -12.59 -17.64 -7.27
CA ALA A 45 -11.41 -17.50 -6.43
C ALA A 45 -10.13 -17.61 -7.27
N MET A 46 -10.06 -18.59 -8.17
CA MET A 46 -8.92 -18.77 -9.08
C MET A 46 -8.75 -17.57 -10.00
N LYS A 47 -9.83 -17.09 -10.63
CA LYS A 47 -9.78 -15.88 -11.46
C LYS A 47 -9.32 -14.66 -10.66
N TYR A 48 -9.84 -14.48 -9.44
CA TYR A 48 -9.43 -13.37 -8.57
C TYR A 48 -7.93 -13.42 -8.25
N ILE A 49 -7.37 -14.60 -7.96
CA ILE A 49 -5.93 -14.78 -7.74
C ILE A 49 -5.12 -14.47 -8.99
N GLU A 50 -5.55 -14.92 -10.17
CA GLU A 50 -4.87 -14.61 -11.43
C GLU A 50 -4.88 -13.12 -11.75
N ASP A 51 -6.02 -12.46 -11.56
CA ASP A 51 -6.18 -11.02 -11.77
C ASP A 51 -5.29 -10.26 -10.77
N LEU A 52 -5.26 -10.69 -9.50
CA LEU A 52 -4.40 -10.14 -8.46
C LEU A 52 -2.91 -10.33 -8.77
N ALA A 53 -2.51 -11.49 -9.29
CA ALA A 53 -1.11 -11.75 -9.65
C ALA A 53 -0.63 -10.95 -10.86
N LYS A 54 -1.55 -10.56 -11.75
CA LYS A 54 -1.26 -9.74 -12.94
C LYS A 54 -1.31 -8.25 -12.65
N ASP A 55 -1.83 -7.85 -11.50
CA ASP A 55 -2.01 -6.44 -11.16
C ASP A 55 -0.70 -5.84 -10.60
N PRO A 56 -0.02 -4.94 -11.35
CA PRO A 56 1.20 -4.30 -10.89
C PRO A 56 0.96 -3.34 -9.71
N SER A 57 -0.29 -2.97 -9.42
CA SER A 57 -0.63 -2.02 -8.36
C SER A 57 -0.47 -2.57 -6.93
N LEU A 58 -0.44 -3.91 -6.74
CA LEU A 58 -0.37 -4.54 -5.41
C LEU A 58 0.79 -4.06 -4.54
N LEU A 59 1.92 -3.74 -5.18
CA LEU A 59 3.11 -3.21 -4.52
C LEU A 59 3.37 -1.75 -4.91
N SER A 60 3.02 -1.38 -6.14
CA SER A 60 3.34 -0.07 -6.71
C SER A 60 2.50 1.03 -6.11
N ASP A 61 1.20 0.84 -5.89
CA ASP A 61 0.30 1.99 -5.71
C ASP A 61 0.44 2.66 -4.35
N ALA A 62 0.64 1.89 -3.27
CA ALA A 62 0.91 2.45 -1.95
C ALA A 62 2.21 3.29 -1.94
N VAL A 63 3.25 2.82 -2.63
CA VAL A 63 4.55 3.51 -2.73
C VAL A 63 4.48 4.70 -3.71
N ARG A 64 3.84 4.51 -4.87
CA ARG A 64 3.73 5.49 -5.96
C ARG A 64 2.80 6.65 -5.63
N LEU A 65 1.66 6.41 -4.95
CA LEU A 65 0.79 7.49 -4.46
C LEU A 65 1.52 8.39 -3.47
N HIS A 66 2.49 7.84 -2.73
CA HIS A 66 3.26 8.61 -1.77
C HIS A 66 4.41 9.42 -2.41
N ILE A 67 5.08 8.88 -3.43
CA ILE A 67 6.08 9.62 -4.23
C ILE A 67 5.46 10.87 -4.89
N LYS A 68 4.21 10.79 -5.37
CA LYS A 68 3.51 11.99 -5.89
C LYS A 68 3.17 13.03 -4.82
N GLN A 69 3.00 12.63 -3.55
CA GLN A 69 2.66 13.57 -2.47
C GLN A 69 3.87 14.39 -1.99
N THR A 70 5.08 13.83 -2.06
CA THR A 70 6.31 14.57 -1.75
C THR A 70 6.65 15.59 -2.84
N GLU A 71 6.35 15.30 -4.11
CA GLU A 71 6.54 16.25 -5.23
C GLU A 71 5.60 17.47 -5.14
N CYS A 72 4.35 17.30 -4.71
CA CYS A 72 3.40 18.41 -4.54
C CYS A 72 3.67 19.30 -3.32
N ARG A 73 4.40 18.82 -2.30
CA ARG A 73 4.77 19.63 -1.13
C ARG A 73 5.98 20.54 -1.38
N GLY A 74 6.74 20.33 -2.46
CA GLY A 74 7.95 21.09 -2.78
C GLY A 74 7.73 22.41 -3.55
N THR A 75 6.50 22.75 -3.95
CA THR A 75 6.21 23.94 -4.78
C THR A 75 5.38 25.04 -4.11
N VAL A 76 5.14 24.95 -2.79
CA VAL A 76 4.48 26.02 -2.03
C VAL A 76 5.48 26.70 -1.09
N ASN A 77 6.45 27.41 -1.67
CA ASN A 77 7.05 28.59 -1.07
C ASN A 77 7.82 29.37 -2.14
N ARG A 78 7.09 30.23 -2.86
CA ARG A 78 7.70 31.32 -3.62
C ARG A 78 6.71 32.49 -3.70
N VAL A 79 6.65 33.27 -2.62
CA VAL A 79 6.38 34.72 -2.62
C VAL A 79 7.19 35.34 -1.50
#